data_AF-B6XBI3-F1
#
_entry.id   AF-B6XBI3-F1
#
_cell.length_a   1.000
_cell.length_b   1.000
_cell.length_c   1.000
_cell.angle_alpha   90.00
_cell.angle_beta   90.00
_cell.angle_gamma   90.00
#
_symmetry.space_group_name_H-M   'P 1'
#
loop_
_entity.id
_entity.type
_entity.pdbx_description
1 polymer ?
#
loop_
_entity_poly.entity_id
_entity_poly.type
_entity_poly.pdbx_seq_one_letter_code
_entity_poly.pdbx_strand_id
1 'polypeptide(L)' 'MQIIGYVLLLVMHGSAEPVTEKIYTKQECEGREVQLMQVRDVEIVCREVMRE' A
#
# COMPACT_ATOMS: atom_id res chain seq x y z
N MET A 1 -0.77 -20.21 0.52
CA MET A 1 -0.10 -18.91 0.57
C MET A 1 0.13 -18.41 -0.85
N GLN A 2 -0.87 -17.75 -1.43
CA GLN A 2 -0.83 -17.15 -2.76
C GLN A 2 -0.96 -15.62 -2.63
N ILE A 3 -0.10 -14.88 -3.33
CA ILE A 3 -0.27 -13.41 -3.45
C ILE A 3 -1.51 -13.16 -4.31
N ILE A 4 -2.46 -12.43 -3.76
CA ILE A 4 -3.71 -12.07 -4.45
C ILE A 4 -3.71 -10.62 -4.93
N GLY A 5 -2.72 -9.82 -4.53
CA GLY A 5 -2.48 -8.47 -5.04
C GLY A 5 -1.72 -7.61 -4.03
N TYR A 6 -1.85 -6.30 -4.16
CA TYR A 6 -1.10 -5.32 -3.37
C TYR A 6 -2.03 -4.24 -2.78
N VAL A 7 -1.69 -3.72 -1.61
CA VAL A 7 -2.43 -2.66 -0.93
C VAL A 7 -1.49 -1.53 -0.50
N LEU A 8 -2.03 -0.31 -0.49
CA LEU A 8 -1.35 0.87 0.05
C LEU A 8 -1.61 0.96 1.54
N LEU A 9 -0.54 1.02 2.33
CA LEU A 9 -0.60 1.19 3.77
C LEU A 9 -0.01 2.53 4.16
N LEU A 10 -0.69 3.27 5.01
CA LEU A 10 -0.17 4.41 5.74
C LEU A 10 0.51 3.91 7.01
N VAL A 11 1.81 4.18 7.15
CA VAL A 11 2.60 3.80 8.31
C VAL A 11 2.68 4.99 9.25
N MET A 12 2.14 4.83 10.46
CA MET A 12 2.20 5.85 11.51
C MET A 12 2.24 5.18 12.87
N HIS A 13 3.03 5.73 13.81
CA HIS A 13 3.03 5.30 15.21
C HIS A 13 3.17 3.78 15.42
N GLY A 14 3.93 3.09 14.57
CA GLY A 14 4.15 1.64 14.66
C GLY A 14 2.99 0.77 14.15
N SER A 15 1.94 1.37 13.58
CA SER A 15 0.89 0.67 12.85
C SER A 15 0.99 0.92 11.35
N ALA A 16 0.38 0.02 10.58
CA ALA A 16 0.21 0.17 9.14
C ALA A 16 -1.28 0.00 8.81
N GLU A 17 -1.92 1.11 8.42
CA GLU A 17 -3.36 1.17 8.17
C GLU A 17 -3.62 1.24 6.66
N PRO A 18 -4.58 0.48 6.11
CA PRO A 18 -4.90 0.55 4.69
C PRO A 18 -5.42 1.93 4.31
N VAL A 19 -4.80 2.55 3.30
CA VAL A 19 -5.26 3.83 2.74
C VAL A 19 -6.60 3.64 2.02
N THR A 20 -6.81 2.46 1.43
CA THR A 20 -8.03 2.05 0.74
C THR A 20 -8.22 0.54 0.88
N GLU A 21 -9.46 0.04 0.83
CA GLU A 21 -9.75 -1.40 0.75
C GLU A 21 -9.49 -2.02 -0.64
N LYS A 22 -9.09 -1.21 -1.63
CA LYS A 22 -8.83 -1.70 -2.98
C LYS A 22 -7.51 -2.48 -3.03
N ILE A 23 -7.58 -3.63 -3.71
CA ILE A 23 -6.41 -4.43 -4.09
C ILE A 23 -5.97 -4.02 -5.50
N TYR A 24 -4.68 -3.77 -5.65
CA TYR A 24 -4.03 -3.31 -6.87
C TYR A 24 -3.09 -4.37 -7.43
N THR A 25 -2.73 -4.20 -8.70
CA THR A 25 -1.48 -4.81 -9.22
C THR A 25 -0.27 -4.13 -8.59
N LYS A 26 0.90 -4.78 -8.67
CA LYS A 26 2.16 -4.22 -8.14
C LYS A 26 2.45 -2.84 -8.71
N GLN A 27 2.43 -2.71 -10.04
CA GLN A 27 2.75 -1.47 -10.75
C GLN A 27 1.80 -0.33 -10.38
N GLU A 28 0.49 -0.60 -10.26
CA GLU A 28 -0.48 0.42 -9.85
C GLU A 28 -0.23 0.90 -8.42
N CYS A 29 0.10 -0.04 -7.52
CA CYS A 29 0.35 0.25 -6.12
C CYS A 29 1.62 1.09 -5.93
N GLU A 30 2.75 0.67 -6.51
CA GLU A 30 4.02 1.41 -6.46
C GLU A 30 3.89 2.81 -7.11
N GLY A 31 3.18 2.91 -8.24
CA GLY A 31 2.92 4.20 -8.88
C GLY A 31 2.13 5.17 -7.99
N ARG A 32 1.13 4.66 -7.27
CA ARG A 32 0.32 5.45 -6.32
C ARG A 32 1.06 5.79 -5.04
N GLU A 33 1.91 4.89 -4.54
CA GLU A 33 2.78 5.12 -3.40
C GLU A 33 3.65 6.37 -3.64
N VAL A 34 4.34 6.43 -4.78
CA VAL A 34 5.17 7.57 -5.18
C VAL A 34 4.35 8.85 -5.28
N GLN A 35 3.18 8.79 -5.91
CA GLN A 35 2.29 9.96 -6.04
C GLN A 35 1.82 10.49 -4.68
N LEU A 36 1.47 9.61 -3.74
CA LEU A 36 0.99 10.01 -2.43
C LEU A 36 2.11 10.61 -1.57
N MET A 37 3.32 10.04 -1.60
CA MET A 37 4.47 10.58 -0.88
C MET A 37 4.96 11.93 -1.44
N GLN A 38 4.69 12.24 -2.71
CA GLN A 38 5.00 13.56 -3.28
C GLN A 38 4.08 14.68 -2.77
N VAL A 39 2.86 14.34 -2.35
CA VAL A 39 1.81 15.31 -2.02
C VAL A 39 1.59 15.39 -0.50
N ARG A 40 2.01 14.37 0.25
CA ARG A 40 1.77 14.26 1.69
C ARG A 40 3.07 13.90 2.40
N ASP A 41 3.35 14.58 3.50
CA ASP A 41 4.46 14.27 4.40
C ASP A 41 4.08 13.10 5.32
N VAL A 42 3.81 11.94 4.72
CA VAL A 42 3.43 10.70 5.39
C VAL A 42 4.12 9.52 4.74
N GLU A 43 4.45 8.50 5.54
CA GLU A 43 5.02 7.27 5.02
C GLU A 43 3.92 6.37 4.47
N ILE A 44 3.86 6.25 3.14
CA ILE A 44 2.98 5.29 2.44
C ILE A 44 3.85 4.15 1.95
N VAL A 45 3.39 2.92 2.06
CA VAL A 45 4.09 1.76 1.51
C VAL A 45 3.15 0.87 0.71
N CYS A 46 3.64 0.31 -0.39
CA CYS A 46 2.97 -0.77 -1.09
C CYS A 46 3.36 -2.14 -0.48
N ARG A 47 2.37 -2.98 -0.16
CA ARG A 47 2.59 -4.33 0.41
C ARG A 47 1.71 -5.40 -0.21
N GLU A 48 2.25 -6.62 -0.24
CA GLU A 48 1.57 -7.81 -0.74
C GLU A 48 0.41 -8.23 0.18
N VAL A 49 -0.72 -8.60 -0.42
CA VAL A 49 -1.84 -9.25 0.25
C VAL A 49 -1.76 -10.73 -0.07
N MET A 50 -1.67 -11.55 0.97
CA MET A 50 -1.58 -13.00 0.85
C MET A 50 -2.86 -13.67 1.30
N ARG A 51 -3.30 -14.67 0.54
CA ARG A 51 -4.35 -15.60 0.95
C ARG A 51 -3.70 -16.93 1.33
N GLU A 52 -4.09 -17.49 2.47
CA GLU A 52 -3.65 -18.81 2.92
C GLU A 52 -4.00 -19.90 1.91
#